data_AF-A0AAN9B0E2-F1
#
_entry.id   AF-A0AAN9B0E2-F1
#
_cell.length_a   1.000
_cell.length_b   1.000
_cell.length_c   1.000
_cell.angle_alpha   90.00
_cell.angle_beta   90.00
_cell.angle_gamma   90.00
#
_symmetry.space_group_name_H-M   'P 1'
#
loop_
_entity.id
_entity.type
_entity.pdbx_description
1 polymer ?
#
loop_
_entity_poly.entity_id
_entity_poly.type
_entity_poly.pdbx_seq_one_letter_code
_entity_poly.pdbx_strand_id
1 'polypeptide(L)'
;MKDALFIQDGMALLHILTNMPPTFGEICLQILDQMVAKKHFLFSTDSYHPQSIKAQERERRGKSEKIIVDGPSTRKPGDFKQFLANDDNKKQLCQLLFRVWSDQRAASRLEKTDMAVLIVEGRAHKLTSSNGKVEAHEIHTIYSNQEETDTRVVLYLHHAAAIGYTDAVVRTPDTDIFVILLYHAHEIKLNVYLDTGSGKHRRLINVTEFAESLGKNY
;
A
#
# COMPACT_ATOMS: atom_id res chain seq x y z
N MET A 1 17.83 11.64 12.90
CA MET A 1 17.07 11.95 11.68
C MET A 1 16.20 10.73 11.42
N LYS A 2 14.89 10.88 11.16
CA LYS A 2 14.08 9.70 10.79
C LYS A 2 14.53 9.23 9.41
N ASP A 3 14.67 7.93 9.21
CA ASP A 3 14.86 7.35 7.88
C ASP A 3 13.67 7.72 6.97
N ALA A 4 13.79 7.56 5.65
CA ALA A 4 12.70 7.87 4.71
C ALA A 4 11.43 7.02 4.96
N LEU A 5 10.23 7.61 4.82
CA LEU A 5 8.99 6.84 4.87
C LEU A 5 8.74 6.11 3.54
N PHE A 6 8.59 4.78 3.59
CA PHE A 6 8.31 3.97 2.41
C PHE A 6 6.80 3.74 2.22
N ILE A 7 6.22 4.31 1.18
CA ILE A 7 4.80 4.19 0.81
C ILE A 7 4.67 3.12 -0.29
N GLN A 8 3.98 2.02 0.01
CA GLN A 8 3.77 0.90 -0.92
C GLN A 8 2.33 0.84 -1.40
N ASP A 9 2.16 0.86 -2.72
CA ASP A 9 0.92 0.45 -3.38
C ASP A 9 0.73 -1.06 -3.22
N GLY A 10 -0.26 -1.44 -2.43
CA GLY A 10 -0.53 -2.81 -2.07
C GLY A 10 -1.15 -3.62 -3.19
N MET A 11 -2.01 -3.01 -4.04
CA MET A 11 -2.60 -3.74 -5.17
C MET A 11 -1.52 -4.07 -6.21
N ALA A 12 -0.64 -3.10 -6.48
CA ALA A 12 0.51 -3.34 -7.33
C ALA A 12 1.40 -4.48 -6.80
N LEU A 13 1.69 -4.50 -5.50
CA LEU A 13 2.51 -5.56 -4.92
C LEU A 13 1.83 -6.93 -5.05
N LEU A 14 0.53 -7.03 -4.74
CA LEU A 14 -0.23 -8.28 -4.84
C LEU A 14 -0.19 -8.87 -6.26
N HIS A 15 -0.26 -8.03 -7.29
CA HIS A 15 -0.22 -8.48 -8.69
C HIS A 15 1.13 -9.02 -9.14
N ILE A 16 2.23 -8.65 -8.48
CA ILE A 16 3.59 -9.09 -8.83
C ILE A 16 4.13 -10.18 -7.90
N LEU A 17 3.36 -10.62 -6.90
CA LEU A 17 3.79 -11.70 -6.00
C LEU A 17 4.05 -12.99 -6.79
N THR A 18 5.20 -13.58 -6.52
CA THR A 18 5.61 -14.90 -7.03
C THR A 18 5.95 -15.82 -5.87
N ASN A 19 5.95 -17.13 -6.11
CA ASN A 19 6.29 -18.13 -5.09
C ASN A 19 5.44 -17.99 -3.80
N MET A 20 4.13 -17.76 -3.98
CA MET A 20 3.20 -17.55 -2.87
C MET A 20 3.01 -18.83 -2.06
N PRO A 21 2.98 -18.75 -0.72
CA PRO A 21 2.71 -19.87 0.16
C PRO A 21 1.27 -20.39 -0.02
N PRO A 22 0.95 -21.59 0.48
CA PRO A 22 -0.30 -22.26 0.16
C PRO A 22 -1.55 -21.61 0.76
N THR A 23 -1.43 -20.80 1.82
CA THR A 23 -2.58 -20.16 2.48
C THR A 23 -2.56 -18.64 2.39
N PHE A 24 -3.73 -18.01 2.42
CA PHE A 24 -3.83 -16.55 2.40
C PHE A 24 -3.18 -15.89 3.63
N GLY A 25 -3.23 -16.52 4.79
CA GLY A 25 -2.57 -16.03 6.00
C GLY A 25 -1.06 -15.96 5.85
N GLU A 26 -0.45 -17.01 5.28
CA GLU A 26 0.98 -17.02 4.99
C GLU A 26 1.34 -16.00 3.90
N ILE A 27 0.48 -15.79 2.89
CA ILE A 27 0.67 -14.72 1.89
C ILE A 27 0.71 -13.35 2.59
N CYS A 28 -0.24 -13.09 3.50
CA CYS A 28 -0.28 -11.84 4.26
C CYS A 28 1.01 -11.63 5.08
N LEU A 29 1.54 -12.69 5.70
CA LEU A 29 2.80 -12.63 6.45
C LEU A 29 4.02 -12.46 5.53
N GLN A 30 4.04 -13.09 4.35
CA GLN A 30 5.08 -12.91 3.33
C GLN A 30 5.13 -11.46 2.83
N ILE A 31 3.97 -10.81 2.68
CA ILE A 31 3.90 -9.38 2.33
C ILE A 31 4.47 -8.55 3.47
N LEU A 32 4.09 -8.85 4.73
CA LEU A 32 4.63 -8.14 5.89
C LEU A 32 6.16 -8.28 5.97
N ASP A 33 6.69 -9.47 5.71
CA ASP A 33 8.14 -9.73 5.70
C ASP A 33 8.89 -8.83 4.69
N GLN A 34 8.27 -8.51 3.54
CA GLN A 34 8.83 -7.54 2.58
C GLN A 34 8.78 -6.10 3.08
N MET A 35 7.74 -5.74 3.85
CA MET A 35 7.54 -4.39 4.36
C MET A 35 8.41 -4.08 5.58
N VAL A 36 8.55 -5.02 6.52
CA VAL A 36 9.34 -4.78 7.74
C VAL A 36 10.82 -4.52 7.46
N ALA A 37 11.34 -4.97 6.30
CA ALA A 37 12.67 -4.65 5.83
C ALA A 37 12.91 -3.13 5.60
N LYS A 38 11.85 -2.31 5.53
CA LYS A 38 11.92 -0.86 5.34
C LYS A 38 11.98 -0.06 6.65
N LYS A 39 11.70 -0.69 7.81
CA LYS A 39 11.56 -0.10 9.15
C LYS A 39 10.46 0.95 9.34
N HIS A 40 10.29 1.86 8.38
CA HIS A 40 9.28 2.90 8.34
C HIS A 40 8.45 2.73 7.06
N PHE A 41 7.23 2.23 7.17
CA PHE A 41 6.40 2.03 6.00
C PHE A 41 4.93 2.37 6.21
N LEU A 42 4.29 2.66 5.09
CA LEU A 42 2.86 2.77 4.92
C LEU A 42 2.45 1.88 3.75
N PHE A 43 1.61 0.89 4.02
CA PHE A 43 1.07 -0.02 3.02
C PHE A 43 -0.38 0.33 2.76
N SER A 44 -0.72 0.73 1.54
CA SER A 44 -2.07 1.18 1.19
C SER A 44 -2.71 0.27 0.16
N THR A 45 -3.98 -0.04 0.36
CA THR A 45 -4.78 -0.87 -0.54
C THR A 45 -5.95 -0.07 -1.10
N ASP A 46 -6.38 -0.41 -2.29
CA ASP A 46 -7.56 0.25 -2.89
C ASP A 46 -8.84 -0.03 -2.10
N SER A 47 -9.80 0.88 -2.23
CA SER A 47 -11.14 0.76 -1.69
C SER A 47 -12.11 0.37 -2.80
N TYR A 48 -13.06 -0.51 -2.49
CA TYR A 48 -14.00 -1.05 -3.46
C TYR A 48 -15.43 -0.66 -3.07
N HIS A 49 -16.02 0.30 -3.79
CA HIS A 49 -17.39 0.76 -3.58
C HIS A 49 -18.31 0.31 -4.73
N PRO A 50 -19.37 -0.47 -4.47
CA PRO A 50 -20.20 -1.07 -5.52
C PRO A 50 -20.89 -0.07 -6.48
N GLN A 51 -21.12 1.17 -6.04
CA GLN A 51 -21.86 2.19 -6.80
C GLN A 51 -20.96 3.28 -7.41
N SER A 52 -19.64 3.05 -7.50
CA SER A 52 -18.74 4.04 -8.06
C SER A 52 -18.56 3.94 -9.57
N ILE A 53 -18.04 5.02 -10.17
CA ILE A 53 -17.62 5.04 -11.58
C ILE A 53 -16.61 3.93 -11.86
N LYS A 54 -15.68 3.72 -10.92
CA LYS A 54 -14.65 2.67 -11.03
C LYS A 54 -15.25 1.27 -11.00
N ALA A 55 -16.30 1.02 -10.22
CA ALA A 55 -17.00 -0.26 -10.24
C ALA A 55 -17.58 -0.59 -11.63
N GLN A 56 -18.13 0.42 -12.33
CA GLN A 56 -18.63 0.24 -13.71
C GLN A 56 -17.49 -0.05 -14.70
N GLU A 57 -16.35 0.61 -14.57
CA GLU A 57 -15.16 0.32 -15.39
C GLU A 57 -14.62 -1.09 -15.14
N ARG A 58 -14.58 -1.53 -13.88
CA ARG A 58 -14.10 -2.85 -13.49
C ARG A 58 -15.05 -3.96 -13.98
N GLU A 59 -16.36 -3.73 -13.94
CA GLU A 59 -17.36 -4.65 -14.50
C GLU A 59 -17.13 -4.91 -16.01
N ARG A 60 -16.70 -3.90 -16.77
CA ARG A 60 -16.36 -4.05 -18.19
C ARG A 60 -15.10 -4.89 -18.45
N ARG A 61 -14.19 -4.99 -17.48
CA ARG A 61 -12.90 -5.71 -17.60
C ARG A 61 -13.03 -7.23 -17.36
N GLY A 62 -14.23 -7.71 -17.05
CA GLY A 62 -14.54 -9.12 -16.80
C GLY A 62 -14.54 -9.46 -15.32
N LYS A 63 -15.33 -10.47 -14.95
CA LYS A 63 -15.46 -10.96 -13.56
C LYS A 63 -14.90 -12.38 -13.48
N SER A 64 -14.04 -12.63 -12.50
CA SER A 64 -13.80 -14.02 -12.05
C SER A 64 -14.87 -14.43 -11.05
N GLU A 65 -14.92 -15.72 -10.75
CA GLU A 65 -15.73 -16.23 -9.64
C GLU A 65 -15.29 -15.61 -8.31
N LYS A 66 -16.29 -15.38 -7.45
CA LYS A 66 -16.06 -15.01 -6.06
C LYS A 66 -15.62 -16.24 -5.28
N ILE A 67 -14.50 -16.12 -4.59
CA ILE A 67 -13.96 -17.15 -3.71
C ILE A 67 -14.14 -16.66 -2.27
N ILE A 68 -14.62 -17.55 -1.41
CA ILE A 68 -14.81 -17.25 0.02
C ILE A 68 -13.46 -17.37 0.72
N VAL A 69 -13.01 -16.27 1.32
CA VAL A 69 -11.81 -16.23 2.16
C VAL A 69 -12.25 -16.26 3.63
N ASP A 70 -12.53 -17.47 4.14
CA ASP A 70 -13.04 -17.71 5.49
C ASP A 70 -12.03 -17.33 6.60
N GLY A 71 -10.73 -17.38 6.29
CA GLY A 71 -9.72 -16.88 7.20
C GLY A 71 -8.28 -17.16 6.77
N PRO A 72 -7.32 -16.99 7.69
CA PRO A 72 -5.90 -17.15 7.39
C PRO A 72 -5.53 -18.53 6.85
N SER A 73 -6.22 -19.59 7.27
CA SER A 73 -5.96 -20.98 6.85
C SER A 73 -6.57 -21.33 5.49
N THR A 74 -7.39 -20.45 4.90
CA THR A 74 -7.97 -20.68 3.57
C THR A 74 -6.85 -20.82 2.53
N ARG A 75 -6.90 -21.89 1.74
CA ARG A 75 -5.93 -22.13 0.67
C ARG A 75 -6.09 -21.10 -0.44
N LYS A 76 -4.98 -20.65 -1.01
CA LYS A 76 -5.01 -19.80 -2.21
C LYS A 76 -5.55 -20.60 -3.40
N PRO A 77 -6.24 -19.96 -4.35
CA PRO A 77 -6.61 -20.60 -5.62
C PRO A 77 -5.37 -20.95 -6.45
N GLY A 78 -5.57 -21.85 -7.42
CA GLY A 78 -4.54 -22.22 -8.40
C GLY A 78 -4.09 -20.99 -9.21
N ASP A 79 -5.05 -20.25 -9.77
CA ASP A 79 -4.81 -18.99 -10.46
C ASP A 79 -5.11 -17.78 -9.56
N PHE A 80 -4.05 -17.28 -8.92
CA PHE A 80 -4.16 -16.11 -8.05
C PHE A 80 -4.40 -14.80 -8.84
N LYS A 81 -3.95 -14.73 -10.10
CA LYS A 81 -4.18 -13.54 -10.93
C LYS A 81 -5.64 -13.43 -11.30
N GLN A 82 -6.25 -14.55 -11.65
CA GLN A 82 -7.69 -14.63 -11.87
C GLN A 82 -8.47 -14.27 -10.59
N PHE A 83 -8.04 -14.75 -9.42
CA PHE A 83 -8.64 -14.33 -8.14
C PHE A 83 -8.63 -12.81 -7.93
N LEU A 84 -7.52 -12.14 -8.24
CA LEU A 84 -7.39 -10.68 -8.15
C LEU A 84 -8.17 -9.93 -9.24
N ALA A 85 -8.78 -10.60 -10.23
CA ALA A 85 -9.64 -9.94 -11.20
C ALA A 85 -11.03 -9.59 -10.62
N ASN A 86 -11.41 -10.16 -9.47
CA ASN A 86 -12.69 -9.91 -8.82
C ASN A 86 -12.53 -8.98 -7.61
N ASP A 87 -13.35 -7.93 -7.57
CA ASP A 87 -13.29 -6.89 -6.55
C ASP A 87 -13.70 -7.38 -5.15
N ASP A 88 -14.67 -8.30 -5.05
CA ASP A 88 -15.05 -8.93 -3.77
C ASP A 88 -13.89 -9.78 -3.21
N ASN A 89 -13.14 -10.45 -4.08
CA ASN A 89 -11.97 -11.23 -3.69
C ASN A 89 -10.85 -10.33 -3.16
N LYS A 90 -10.58 -9.23 -3.87
CA LYS A 90 -9.61 -8.21 -3.44
C LYS A 90 -10.01 -7.58 -2.11
N LYS A 91 -11.28 -7.21 -1.95
CA LYS A 91 -11.81 -6.64 -0.71
C LYS A 91 -11.64 -7.62 0.46
N GLN A 92 -12.04 -8.88 0.30
CA GLN A 92 -11.83 -9.92 1.31
C GLN A 92 -10.34 -10.08 1.66
N LEU A 93 -9.44 -10.05 0.68
CA LEU A 93 -8.01 -10.13 0.91
C LEU A 93 -7.46 -8.93 1.69
N CYS A 94 -7.89 -7.71 1.38
CA CYS A 94 -7.48 -6.51 2.11
C CYS A 94 -7.95 -6.54 3.58
N GLN A 95 -9.18 -7.01 3.82
CA GLN A 95 -9.69 -7.21 5.17
C GLN A 95 -8.93 -8.31 5.92
N LEU A 96 -8.55 -9.39 5.23
CA LEU A 96 -7.72 -10.44 5.82
C LEU A 96 -6.30 -9.94 6.13
N LEU A 97 -5.70 -9.10 5.28
CA LEU A 97 -4.42 -8.44 5.55
C LEU A 97 -4.48 -7.70 6.89
N PHE A 98 -5.50 -6.85 7.08
CA PHE A 98 -5.69 -6.14 8.34
C PHE A 98 -5.84 -7.09 9.53
N ARG A 99 -6.66 -8.14 9.40
CA ARG A 99 -6.86 -9.14 10.46
C ARG A 99 -5.56 -9.87 10.82
N VAL A 100 -4.77 -10.28 9.83
CA VAL A 100 -3.51 -11.02 10.06
C VAL A 100 -2.43 -10.11 10.61
N TRP A 101 -2.31 -8.87 10.13
CA TRP A 101 -1.29 -7.94 10.58
C TRP A 101 -1.57 -7.38 11.97
N SER A 102 -2.84 -7.33 12.37
CA SER A 102 -3.27 -6.94 13.72
C SER A 102 -3.30 -8.12 14.71
N ASP A 103 -2.86 -9.31 14.29
CA ASP A 103 -2.86 -10.52 15.10
C ASP A 103 -1.48 -10.80 15.69
N GLN A 104 -1.47 -11.58 16.78
CA GLN A 104 -0.28 -12.06 17.47
C GLN A 104 0.81 -12.63 16.56
N ARG A 105 0.43 -13.31 15.47
CA ARG A 105 1.36 -13.92 14.50
C ARG A 105 2.24 -12.90 13.77
N ALA A 106 1.82 -11.64 13.72
CA ALA A 106 2.58 -10.54 13.14
C ALA A 106 3.49 -9.82 14.15
N ALA A 107 3.33 -10.07 15.46
CA ALA A 107 3.99 -9.32 16.53
C ALA A 107 5.53 -9.30 16.38
N SER A 108 6.16 -10.48 16.23
CA SER A 108 7.62 -10.58 16.09
C SER A 108 8.19 -9.98 14.81
N ARG A 109 7.34 -9.77 13.78
CA ARG A 109 7.71 -9.05 12.56
C ARG A 109 7.67 -7.55 12.80
N LEU A 110 6.57 -7.07 13.38
CA LEU A 110 6.33 -5.66 13.64
C LEU A 110 7.26 -5.07 14.71
N GLU A 111 7.78 -5.89 15.64
CA GLU A 111 8.84 -5.49 16.58
C GLU A 111 10.13 -5.02 15.88
N LYS A 112 10.33 -5.38 14.61
CA LYS A 112 11.49 -4.98 13.81
C LYS A 112 11.30 -3.63 13.11
N THR A 113 10.16 -2.96 13.36
CA THR A 113 9.75 -1.75 12.66
C THR A 113 9.55 -0.60 13.64
N ASP A 114 9.96 0.59 13.23
CA ASP A 114 9.79 1.81 14.01
C ASP A 114 8.44 2.47 13.70
N MET A 115 7.95 2.30 12.46
CA MET A 115 6.64 2.78 12.03
C MET A 115 6.02 1.82 11.00
N ALA A 116 4.86 1.27 11.33
CA ALA A 116 4.05 0.46 10.43
C ALA A 116 2.63 1.04 10.33
N VAL A 117 2.22 1.46 9.14
CA VAL A 117 0.83 1.87 8.85
C VAL A 117 0.24 0.96 7.79
N LEU A 118 -0.96 0.45 8.04
CA LEU A 118 -1.77 -0.27 7.07
C LEU A 118 -3.04 0.52 6.77
N ILE A 119 -3.29 0.80 5.48
CA ILE A 119 -4.53 1.41 5.01
C ILE A 119 -5.37 0.39 4.26
N VAL A 120 -6.59 0.19 4.75
CA VAL A 120 -7.60 -0.68 4.17
C VAL A 120 -8.91 0.08 4.10
N GLU A 121 -9.53 0.09 2.92
CA GLU A 121 -10.78 0.82 2.66
C GLU A 121 -10.69 2.31 3.08
N GLY A 122 -9.55 2.93 2.78
CA GLY A 122 -9.30 4.35 3.07
C GLY A 122 -9.04 4.68 4.55
N ARG A 123 -9.11 3.70 5.46
CA ARG A 123 -8.85 3.86 6.89
C ARG A 123 -7.44 3.45 7.24
N ALA A 124 -6.69 4.36 7.85
CA ALA A 124 -5.30 4.11 8.24
C ALA A 124 -5.19 3.61 9.67
N HIS A 125 -4.40 2.56 9.86
CA HIS A 125 -4.17 1.94 11.16
C HIS A 125 -2.67 1.86 11.40
N LYS A 126 -2.19 2.52 12.46
CA LYS A 126 -0.85 2.34 13.00
C LYS A 126 -0.80 1.01 13.74
N LEU A 127 0.09 0.13 13.33
CA LEU A 127 0.30 -1.15 13.99
C LEU A 127 1.50 -1.04 14.92
N THR A 128 1.30 -1.33 16.21
CA THR A 128 2.35 -1.33 17.22
C THR A 128 2.42 -2.69 17.88
N SER A 129 3.61 -3.29 17.94
CA SER A 129 3.83 -4.54 18.65
C SER A 129 4.51 -4.28 19.99
N SER A 130 3.98 -4.86 21.07
CA SER A 130 4.60 -4.83 22.39
C SER A 130 4.26 -6.10 23.16
N ASN A 131 5.24 -6.65 23.90
CA ASN A 131 5.08 -7.88 24.68
C ASN A 131 4.52 -9.06 23.89
N GLY A 132 4.89 -9.16 22.60
CA GLY A 132 4.26 -10.07 21.68
C GLY A 132 2.75 -9.90 21.72
N LYS A 133 2.22 -8.74 21.35
CA LYS A 133 0.81 -8.43 21.07
C LYS A 133 0.79 -7.28 20.09
N VAL A 134 -0.12 -7.30 19.12
CA VAL A 134 -0.28 -6.20 18.16
C VAL A 134 -1.51 -5.38 18.53
N GLU A 135 -1.32 -4.07 18.59
CA GLU A 135 -2.41 -3.10 18.68
C GLU A 135 -2.50 -2.32 17.38
N ALA A 136 -3.73 -2.06 16.93
CA ALA A 136 -4.03 -1.25 15.76
C ALA A 136 -4.73 0.04 16.21
N HIS A 137 -4.07 1.17 16.02
CA HIS A 137 -4.57 2.50 16.38
C HIS A 137 -4.95 3.27 15.12
N GLU A 138 -6.20 3.69 14.99
CA GLU A 138 -6.65 4.41 13.79
C GLU A 138 -6.03 5.83 13.72
N ILE A 139 -5.55 6.22 12.53
CA ILE A 139 -5.04 7.55 12.23
C ILE A 139 -6.07 8.29 11.36
N HIS A 140 -6.99 9.00 12.01
CA HIS A 140 -8.07 9.68 11.29
C HIS A 140 -7.60 10.83 10.39
N THR A 141 -6.42 11.41 10.64
CA THR A 141 -5.90 12.56 9.86
C THR A 141 -5.56 12.23 8.41
N ILE A 142 -5.40 10.95 8.08
CA ILE A 142 -5.15 10.45 6.71
C ILE A 142 -6.25 9.53 6.20
N TYR A 143 -7.44 9.60 6.81
CA TYR A 143 -8.63 8.98 6.26
C TYR A 143 -8.98 9.63 4.92
N SER A 144 -9.38 8.82 3.94
CA SER A 144 -9.88 9.30 2.66
C SER A 144 -10.89 8.34 2.07
N ASN A 145 -11.90 8.88 1.39
CA ASN A 145 -12.89 8.12 0.62
C ASN A 145 -12.49 7.94 -0.86
N GLN A 146 -11.33 8.43 -1.28
CA GLN A 146 -10.80 8.16 -2.61
C GLN A 146 -10.49 6.67 -2.74
N GLU A 147 -10.87 6.06 -3.86
CA GLU A 147 -10.76 4.61 -4.03
C GLU A 147 -9.34 4.11 -4.26
N GLU A 148 -8.57 4.80 -5.09
CA GLU A 148 -7.27 4.33 -5.55
C GLU A 148 -6.13 4.86 -4.67
N THR A 149 -5.12 4.01 -4.48
CA THR A 149 -3.96 4.30 -3.64
C THR A 149 -3.13 5.46 -4.18
N ASP A 150 -3.00 5.54 -5.50
CA ASP A 150 -2.30 6.60 -6.23
C ASP A 150 -2.83 8.00 -5.88
N THR A 151 -4.15 8.16 -5.82
CA THR A 151 -4.85 9.43 -5.57
C THR A 151 -4.68 9.85 -4.11
N ARG A 152 -4.52 8.89 -3.20
CA ARG A 152 -4.28 9.15 -1.78
C ARG A 152 -2.81 9.42 -1.46
N VAL A 153 -1.87 9.23 -2.39
CA VAL A 153 -0.44 9.33 -2.09
C VAL A 153 -0.05 10.72 -1.55
N VAL A 154 -0.63 11.78 -2.12
CA VAL A 154 -0.31 13.16 -1.76
C VAL A 154 -0.69 13.43 -0.29
N LEU A 155 -1.84 12.91 0.14
CA LEU A 155 -2.27 12.95 1.55
C LEU A 155 -1.26 12.26 2.47
N TYR A 156 -0.73 11.09 2.06
CA TYR A 156 0.27 10.36 2.83
C TYR A 156 1.60 11.11 2.93
N LEU A 157 2.00 11.79 1.86
CA LEU A 157 3.21 12.62 1.84
C LEU A 157 3.08 13.84 2.77
N HIS A 158 1.94 14.54 2.74
CA HIS A 158 1.69 15.62 3.71
C HIS A 158 1.71 15.13 5.15
N HIS A 159 1.14 13.95 5.42
CA HIS A 159 1.21 13.35 6.74
C HIS A 159 2.63 13.01 7.17
N ALA A 160 3.43 12.43 6.27
CA ALA A 160 4.83 12.13 6.53
C ALA A 160 5.62 13.40 6.90
N ALA A 161 5.43 14.49 6.16
CA ALA A 161 6.01 15.80 6.49
C ALA A 161 5.55 16.30 7.87
N ALA A 162 4.25 16.21 8.16
CA ALA A 162 3.66 16.67 9.42
C ALA A 162 4.20 15.91 10.65
N ILE A 163 4.55 14.63 10.51
CA ILE A 163 5.14 13.83 11.59
C ILE A 163 6.68 13.84 11.57
N GLY A 164 7.30 14.71 10.77
CA GLY A 164 8.71 15.04 10.81
C GLY A 164 9.64 14.15 9.98
N TYR A 165 9.12 13.48 8.94
CA TYR A 165 10.00 12.92 7.91
C TYR A 165 10.53 14.04 7.00
N THR A 166 11.71 13.83 6.42
CA THR A 166 12.31 14.71 5.39
C THR A 166 12.28 14.08 4.01
N ASP A 167 12.21 12.76 3.95
CA ASP A 167 12.29 11.98 2.72
C ASP A 167 11.17 10.94 2.70
N ALA A 168 10.62 10.68 1.51
CA ALA A 168 9.64 9.64 1.29
C ALA A 168 9.87 8.93 -0.05
N VAL A 169 9.64 7.61 -0.07
CA VAL A 169 9.72 6.79 -1.27
C VAL A 169 8.34 6.25 -1.58
N VAL A 170 7.81 6.56 -2.75
CA VAL A 170 6.55 6.01 -3.26
C VAL A 170 6.87 4.86 -4.20
N ARG A 171 6.41 3.65 -3.88
CA ARG A 171 6.59 2.45 -4.70
C ARG A 171 5.28 2.07 -5.36
N THR A 172 5.19 2.34 -6.66
CA THR A 172 4.10 1.88 -7.53
C THR A 172 4.61 1.73 -8.98
N PRO A 173 4.10 0.76 -9.75
CA PRO A 173 4.33 0.67 -11.18
C PRO A 173 3.49 1.65 -11.99
N ASP A 174 2.48 2.30 -11.37
CA ASP A 174 1.64 3.27 -12.06
C ASP A 174 2.47 4.47 -12.54
N THR A 175 2.24 4.88 -13.78
CA THR A 175 2.93 6.01 -14.39
C THR A 175 2.20 7.32 -14.15
N ASP A 176 0.89 7.30 -13.93
CA ASP A 176 0.07 8.50 -13.78
C ASP A 176 0.43 9.21 -12.46
N ILE A 177 0.90 8.44 -11.47
CA ILE A 177 1.45 8.95 -10.22
C ILE A 177 2.61 9.94 -10.43
N PHE A 178 3.41 9.76 -11.49
CA PHE A 178 4.55 10.64 -11.73
C PHE A 178 4.09 12.06 -11.98
N VAL A 179 3.02 12.21 -12.77
CA VAL A 179 2.42 13.51 -13.07
C VAL A 179 1.75 14.10 -11.83
N ILE A 180 1.03 13.28 -11.05
CA ILE A 180 0.42 13.71 -9.78
C ILE A 180 1.47 14.23 -8.81
N LEU A 181 2.56 13.48 -8.61
CA LEU A 181 3.64 13.87 -7.72
C LEU A 181 4.36 15.13 -8.22
N LEU A 182 4.58 15.24 -9.53
CA LEU A 182 5.22 16.40 -10.14
C LEU A 182 4.40 17.67 -9.94
N TYR A 183 3.08 17.58 -10.15
CA TYR A 183 2.15 18.68 -9.94
C TYR A 183 2.19 19.20 -8.48
N HIS A 184 2.19 18.30 -7.50
CA HIS A 184 2.21 18.66 -6.08
C HIS A 184 3.61 18.86 -5.47
N ALA A 185 4.69 18.64 -6.23
CA ALA A 185 6.06 18.62 -5.70
C ALA A 185 6.43 19.91 -4.93
N HIS A 186 5.96 21.06 -5.40
CA HIS A 186 6.24 22.36 -4.78
C HIS A 186 5.47 22.62 -3.46
N GLU A 187 4.38 21.90 -3.21
CA GLU A 187 3.57 22.00 -1.99
C GLU A 187 4.03 21.00 -0.91
N ILE A 188 4.66 19.90 -1.33
CA ILE A 188 5.10 18.82 -0.46
C ILE A 188 6.47 19.17 0.13
N LYS A 189 6.51 19.34 1.47
CA LYS A 189 7.75 19.64 2.21
C LYS A 189 8.59 18.38 2.49
N LEU A 190 8.86 17.58 1.45
CA LEU A 190 9.68 16.37 1.49
C LEU A 190 10.52 16.25 0.22
N ASN A 191 11.64 15.54 0.32
CA ASN A 191 12.26 14.94 -0.85
C ASN A 191 11.48 13.67 -1.21
N VAL A 192 10.81 13.69 -2.37
CA VAL A 192 9.95 12.60 -2.82
C VAL A 192 10.64 11.81 -3.92
N TYR A 193 10.81 10.52 -3.68
CA TYR A 193 11.36 9.57 -4.65
C TYR A 193 10.26 8.65 -5.17
N LEU A 194 10.12 8.54 -6.48
CA LEU A 194 9.27 7.55 -7.14
C LEU A 194 10.10 6.33 -7.52
N ASP A 195 9.82 5.21 -6.87
CA ASP A 195 10.39 3.90 -7.18
C ASP A 195 9.41 3.14 -8.10
N THR A 196 9.71 3.11 -9.40
CA THR A 196 8.84 2.53 -10.44
C THR A 196 9.56 1.45 -11.27
N GLY A 197 8.82 0.74 -12.13
CA GLY A 197 9.33 -0.36 -12.95
C GLY A 197 9.64 -1.64 -12.17
N SER A 198 10.08 -2.68 -12.87
CA SER A 198 10.34 -4.01 -12.30
C SER A 198 11.63 -4.63 -12.85
N GLY A 199 12.25 -5.52 -12.07
CA GLY A 199 13.49 -6.21 -12.45
C GLY A 199 14.57 -5.26 -12.93
N LYS A 200 15.13 -5.53 -14.13
CA LYS A 200 16.16 -4.72 -14.78
C LYS A 200 15.72 -3.31 -15.20
N HIS A 201 14.42 -3.03 -15.20
CA HIS A 201 13.85 -1.73 -15.57
C HIS A 201 13.36 -0.93 -14.36
N ARG A 202 13.67 -1.38 -13.14
CA ARG A 202 13.38 -0.62 -11.93
C ARG A 202 14.19 0.66 -11.91
N ARG A 203 13.53 1.78 -11.59
CA ARG A 203 14.10 3.12 -11.54
C ARG A 203 13.65 3.82 -10.27
N LEU A 204 14.57 4.54 -9.65
CA LEU A 204 14.27 5.47 -8.57
C LEU A 204 14.45 6.88 -9.12
N ILE A 205 13.38 7.67 -9.14
CA ILE A 205 13.35 9.02 -9.70
C ILE A 205 13.17 10.00 -8.55
N ASN A 206 14.07 10.98 -8.40
CA ASN A 206 13.87 12.07 -7.47
C ASN A 206 12.90 13.09 -8.08
N VAL A 207 11.63 13.03 -7.68
CA VAL A 207 10.58 13.87 -8.26
C VAL A 207 10.76 15.32 -7.80
N THR A 208 11.20 15.55 -6.56
CA THR A 208 11.47 16.89 -6.03
C THR A 208 12.54 17.61 -6.84
N GLU A 209 13.68 16.95 -7.08
CA GLU A 209 14.77 17.54 -7.88
C GLU A 209 14.37 17.71 -9.35
N PHE A 210 13.61 16.77 -9.91
CA PHE A 210 13.10 16.90 -11.27
C PHE A 210 12.15 18.09 -11.42
N ALA A 211 11.23 18.29 -10.47
CA ALA A 211 10.35 19.44 -10.39
C ALA A 211 11.14 20.77 -10.35
N GLU A 212 12.15 20.85 -9.48
CA GLU A 212 13.02 22.03 -9.38
C GLU A 212 13.73 22.34 -10.70
N SER A 213 14.18 21.30 -11.41
CA SER A 213 14.87 21.45 -12.70
C SER A 213 13.97 22.02 -13.82
N LEU A 214 12.65 21.81 -13.73
CA LEU A 214 11.66 22.32 -14.68
C LEU A 214 11.25 23.77 -14.39
N GLY A 215 11.58 24.32 -13.22
CA GLY A 215 11.18 25.67 -12.80
C GLY A 215 9.70 25.76 -12.38
N LYS A 216 9.19 26.98 -12.17
CA LYS A 216 7.84 27.21 -11.59
C LYS A 216 6.67 27.19 -12.59
N ASN A 217 6.92 26.94 -13.87
CA ASN A 217 5.96 27.16 -14.96
C ASN A 217 5.60 25.88 -15.75
N TYR A 218 5.72 24.69 -15.15
CA TYR A 218 5.25 23.44 -15.78
C TYR A 218 3.83 23.07 -15.35
#